data_AF-A0A0F9FCM5-F1
#
_entry.id   AF-A0A0F9FCM5-F1
#
_cell.length_a   1.000
_cell.length_b   1.000
_cell.length_c   1.000
_cell.angle_alpha   90.00
_cell.angle_beta   90.00
_cell.angle_gamma   90.00
#
_symmetry.space_group_name_H-M   'P 1'
#
loop_
_entity.id
_entity.type
_entity.pdbx_description
1 polymer ?
#
loop_
_entity_poly.entity_id
_entity_poly.type
_entity_poly.pdbx_seq_one_letter_code
_entity_poly.pdbx_strand_id
1 'polypeptide(L)'
;MSKPANHMSRDEFRARHKAKTKKHKYNAKRKTYKGITYPSIAQADYAEKLDLELLCGDIIWWSPEAIFQLTPDDRYQIDFQVQYISGEVEGIEVK
;
A
#
# COMPACT_ATOMS: atom_id res chain seq x y z
N MET A 1 -34.90 -39.81 16.46
CA MET A 1 -33.53 -39.70 17.01
C MET A 1 -32.66 -38.94 16.00
N SER A 2 -31.84 -38.01 16.50
CA SER A 2 -31.22 -36.90 15.77
C SER A 2 -30.13 -37.33 14.79
N LYS A 3 -29.94 -36.58 13.68
CA LYS A 3 -28.84 -36.76 12.71
C LYS A 3 -27.48 -36.65 13.43
N PRO A 4 -26.46 -37.46 13.10
CA PRO A 4 -25.13 -37.24 13.66
C PRO A 4 -24.58 -35.92 13.12
N ALA A 5 -24.24 -35.01 14.05
CA ALA A 5 -23.50 -33.81 13.74
C ALA A 5 -22.16 -34.25 13.12
N ASN A 6 -21.87 -33.74 11.93
CA ASN A 6 -20.61 -33.93 11.22
C ASN A 6 -19.48 -33.35 12.09
N HIS A 7 -18.96 -34.14 13.02
CA HIS A 7 -17.94 -33.72 13.98
C HIS A 7 -16.57 -33.95 13.36
N MET A 8 -16.18 -33.01 12.52
CA MET A 8 -14.83 -33.00 11.94
C MET A 8 -13.85 -32.54 13.03
N SER A 9 -12.76 -33.27 13.21
CA SER A 9 -11.76 -32.97 14.23
C SER A 9 -11.08 -31.62 13.97
N ARG A 10 -10.49 -31.03 15.01
CA ARG A 10 -9.81 -29.72 14.92
C ARG A 10 -8.66 -29.74 13.91
N ASP A 11 -8.01 -30.88 13.75
CA ASP A 11 -6.92 -31.08 12.79
C ASP A 11 -7.43 -31.26 11.37
N GLU A 12 -8.55 -31.96 11.16
CA GLU A 12 -9.21 -32.04 9.85
C GLU A 12 -9.75 -30.67 9.40
N PHE A 13 -10.30 -29.87 10.33
CA PHE A 13 -10.71 -28.49 10.04
C PHE A 13 -9.51 -27.63 9.60
N ARG A 14 -8.40 -27.71 10.33
CA ARG A 14 -7.16 -27.01 9.97
C ARG A 14 -6.62 -27.47 8.62
N ALA A 15 -6.58 -28.77 8.36
CA ALA A 15 -6.08 -29.33 7.10
C ALA A 15 -6.95 -28.89 5.91
N ARG A 16 -8.28 -28.94 6.05
CA ARG A 16 -9.25 -28.53 5.02
C ARG A 16 -9.14 -27.03 4.68
N HIS A 17 -8.82 -26.18 5.65
CA HIS A 17 -8.70 -24.74 5.47
C HIS A 17 -7.27 -24.24 5.19
N LYS A 18 -6.24 -25.10 5.25
CA LYS A 18 -4.83 -24.74 4.99
C LYS A 18 -4.54 -24.39 3.52
N ALA A 19 -5.41 -24.80 2.59
CA ALA A 19 -5.17 -24.69 1.14
C ALA A 19 -5.69 -23.39 0.47
N LYS A 20 -6.24 -22.42 1.22
CA LYS A 20 -6.88 -21.23 0.62
C LYS A 20 -6.49 -19.87 1.22
N THR A 21 -5.42 -19.79 2.00
CA THR A 21 -4.83 -18.47 2.26
C THR A 21 -3.80 -18.21 1.17
N LYS A 22 -4.16 -17.43 0.15
CA LYS A 22 -3.14 -16.74 -0.65
C LYS A 22 -2.29 -16.00 0.39
N LYS A 23 -1.07 -16.47 0.66
CA LYS A 23 -0.10 -15.69 1.40
C LYS A 23 0.01 -14.38 0.63
N HIS A 24 -0.53 -13.29 1.18
CA HIS A 24 -0.19 -11.97 0.70
C HIS A 24 1.33 -11.90 0.81
N LYS A 25 1.99 -11.74 -0.34
CA LYS A 25 3.46 -11.86 -0.45
C LYS A 25 4.18 -10.92 0.51
N TYR A 26 3.47 -9.88 0.99
CA TYR A 26 3.89 -8.98 2.04
C TYR A 26 2.71 -8.77 2.99
N ASN A 27 2.92 -8.96 4.30
CA ASN A 27 1.94 -8.67 5.35
C ASN A 27 1.82 -7.14 5.56
N ALA A 28 1.81 -6.39 4.46
CA ALA A 28 1.79 -4.93 4.42
C ALA A 28 0.45 -4.49 4.99
N LYS A 29 0.51 -3.84 6.15
CA LYS A 29 -0.66 -3.25 6.79
C LYS A 29 -0.93 -1.92 6.10
N ARG A 30 -2.17 -1.71 5.67
CA ARG A 30 -2.62 -0.41 5.19
C ARG A 30 -2.64 0.57 6.36
N LYS A 31 -2.32 1.83 6.10
CA LYS A 31 -2.35 2.91 7.10
C LYS A 31 -2.98 4.14 6.48
N THR A 32 -3.82 4.82 7.25
CA THR A 32 -4.45 6.07 6.84
C THR A 32 -3.67 7.23 7.43
N TYR A 33 -3.32 8.21 6.59
CA TYR A 33 -2.65 9.44 6.98
C TYR A 33 -3.33 10.63 6.28
N LYS A 34 -3.68 11.67 7.05
CA LYS A 34 -4.45 12.85 6.59
C LYS A 34 -5.67 12.54 5.71
N GLY A 35 -6.39 11.46 6.03
CA GLY A 35 -7.58 11.03 5.29
C GLY A 35 -7.30 10.19 4.04
N ILE A 36 -6.04 10.00 3.63
CA ILE A 36 -5.64 9.15 2.51
C ILE A 36 -5.22 7.78 3.04
N THR A 37 -5.70 6.69 2.43
CA THR A 37 -5.38 5.32 2.86
C THR A 37 -4.33 4.71 1.95
N TYR A 38 -3.12 4.54 2.48
CA TYR A 38 -1.98 4.01 1.75
C TYR A 38 -1.95 2.47 1.73
N PRO A 39 -1.38 1.85 0.69
CA PRO A 39 -1.22 0.39 0.59
C PRO A 39 -0.37 -0.21 1.72
N SER A 40 0.57 0.56 2.26
CA SER A 40 1.50 0.12 3.29
C SER A 40 1.74 1.19 4.37
N ILE A 41 2.22 0.76 5.54
CA ILE A 41 2.71 1.65 6.60
C ILE A 41 3.89 2.50 6.07
N ALA A 42 4.82 1.89 5.33
CA ALA A 42 6.00 2.59 4.81
C ALA A 42 5.63 3.78 3.92
N GLN A 43 4.63 3.62 3.03
CA GLN A 43 4.13 4.72 2.21
C GLN A 43 3.44 5.79 3.06
N ALA A 44 2.64 5.41 4.05
CA ALA A 44 2.02 6.40 4.94
C ALA A 44 3.06 7.20 5.76
N ASP A 45 4.12 6.54 6.21
CA ASP A 45 5.23 7.18 6.92
C ASP A 45 6.04 8.10 5.98
N TYR A 46 6.19 7.70 4.72
CA TYR A 46 6.84 8.53 3.70
C TYR A 46 6.02 9.79 3.37
N ALA A 47 4.69 9.67 3.29
CA ALA A 47 3.80 10.81 3.14
C ALA A 47 3.95 11.81 4.30
N GLU A 48 4.08 11.31 5.53
CA GLU A 48 4.35 12.15 6.70
C GLU A 48 5.70 12.86 6.61
N LYS A 49 6.75 12.19 6.11
CA LYS A 49 8.05 12.79 5.84
C LYS A 49 7.98 13.92 4.80
N LEU A 50 7.28 13.70 3.69
CA LEU A 50 7.10 14.72 2.65
C LEU A 50 6.35 15.95 3.16
N ASP A 51 5.36 15.77 4.04
CA ASP A 51 4.70 16.89 4.68
C ASP A 51 5.63 17.69 5.61
N LEU A 52 6.56 17.03 6.30
CA LEU A 52 7.59 17.73 7.07
C LEU A 52 8.55 18.51 6.16
N GLU A 53 9.01 17.92 5.06
CA GLU A 53 9.87 18.59 4.08
C GLU A 53 9.19 19.80 3.44
N LEU A 54 7.87 19.69 3.18
CA LEU A 54 7.06 20.80 2.68
C LEU A 54 7.01 21.95 3.70
N LEU A 55 6.88 21.63 4.99
CA LEU A 55 6.90 22.64 6.06
C LEU A 55 8.28 23.26 6.28
N CYS A 56 9.36 22.48 6.10
CA CYS A 56 10.74 22.98 6.15
C CYS A 56 11.11 23.86 4.96
N GLY A 57 10.37 23.75 3.85
CA GLY A 57 10.62 24.49 2.61
C GLY A 57 11.64 23.82 1.68
N ASP A 58 11.96 22.55 1.92
CA ASP A 58 12.85 21.75 1.06
C ASP A 58 12.15 21.37 -0.26
N ILE A 59 10.83 21.18 -0.19
CA ILE A 59 9.98 20.88 -1.35
C ILE A 59 8.87 21.93 -1.49
N ILE A 60 8.43 22.13 -2.72
CA ILE A 60 7.34 23.06 -3.08
C ILE A 60 5.99 22.33 -3.00
N TRP A 61 5.98 21.07 -3.44
CA TRP A 61 4.74 20.30 -3.59
C TRP A 61 5.02 18.81 -3.71
N TRP A 62 4.05 17.99 -3.33
CA TRP A 62 4.05 16.55 -3.59
C TRP A 62 2.63 16.00 -3.80
N SER A 63 2.53 14.86 -4.50
CA SER A 63 1.26 14.11 -4.69
C SER A 63 1.48 12.61 -4.52
N PRO A 64 0.55 11.90 -3.86
CA PRO A 64 0.53 10.44 -3.87
C PRO A 64 -0.02 9.87 -5.18
N GLU A 65 0.34 8.62 -5.48
CA GLU A 65 -0.21 7.77 -6.55
C GLU A 65 -0.22 8.42 -7.94
N ALA A 66 0.88 9.09 -8.32
CA ALA A 66 0.96 9.76 -9.61
C ALA A 66 0.98 8.75 -10.77
N ILE A 67 0.05 8.92 -11.72
CA ILE A 67 -0.11 8.05 -12.89
C ILE A 67 0.41 8.79 -14.12
N PHE A 68 1.39 8.20 -14.80
CA PHE A 68 1.94 8.65 -16.06
C PHE A 68 1.40 7.78 -17.18
N GLN A 69 0.66 8.38 -18.12
CA GLN A 69 0.26 7.69 -19.34
C GLN A 69 1.45 7.71 -20.31
N LEU A 70 2.04 6.55 -20.56
CA LEU A 70 3.22 6.42 -21.45
C LEU A 70 2.80 6.22 -22.91
N THR A 71 1.77 5.41 -23.12
CA THR A 71 1.13 5.15 -24.42
C THR A 71 -0.38 5.03 -24.19
N PRO A 72 -1.25 5.00 -25.22
CA PRO A 72 -2.70 4.82 -25.01
C PRO A 72 -3.08 3.61 -24.14
N ASP A 73 -2.32 2.52 -24.22
CA ASP A 73 -2.61 1.25 -23.54
C ASP A 73 -1.72 0.99 -22.32
N ASP A 74 -0.77 1.90 -22.00
CA ASP A 74 0.21 1.69 -20.95
C ASP A 74 0.31 2.87 -19.97
N ARG A 75 0.33 2.53 -18.69
CA ARG A 75 0.34 3.47 -17.56
C ARG A 75 1.39 3.03 -16.56
N TYR A 76 2.23 3.97 -16.17
CA TYR A 76 3.16 3.80 -15.07
C TYR A 76 2.63 4.53 -13.85
N GLN A 77 2.50 3.84 -12.73
CA GLN A 77 2.07 4.41 -11.47
C GLN A 77 3.25 4.38 -10.51
N ILE A 78 3.56 5.53 -9.91
CA ILE A 78 4.53 5.67 -8.83
C ILE A 78 3.83 5.97 -7.51
N ASP A 79 4.51 5.75 -6.41
CA ASP A 79 3.95 6.01 -5.08
C ASP A 79 3.82 7.51 -4.79
N PHE A 80 4.83 8.31 -5.12
CA PHE A 80 4.83 9.76 -4.88
C PHE A 80 5.53 10.53 -5.99
N GLN A 81 4.97 11.67 -6.36
CA GLN A 81 5.65 12.69 -7.15
C GLN A 81 6.02 13.87 -6.25
N VAL A 82 7.25 14.36 -6.34
CA VAL A 82 7.77 15.45 -5.49
C VAL A 82 8.41 16.51 -6.37
N GLN A 83 8.13 17.78 -6.06
CA GLN A 83 8.78 18.94 -6.67
C GLN A 83 9.64 19.66 -5.64
N TYR A 84 10.95 19.72 -5.87
CA TYR A 84 11.91 20.37 -4.99
C TYR A 84 12.03 21.86 -5.29
N ILE A 85 12.54 22.62 -4.32
CA ILE A 85 12.80 24.06 -4.48
C ILE A 85 13.88 24.36 -5.53
N SER A 86 14.75 23.39 -5.82
CA SER A 86 15.73 23.46 -6.92
C SER A 86 15.07 23.54 -8.31
N GLY A 87 13.79 23.18 -8.41
CA GLY A 87 13.06 23.03 -9.67
C GLY A 87 13.05 21.60 -10.21
N GLU A 88 13.73 20.66 -9.55
CA GLU A 88 13.72 19.24 -9.91
C GLU A 88 12.40 18.57 -9.53
N VAL A 89 11.96 17.62 -10.35
CA VAL A 89 10.77 16.80 -10.10
C VAL A 89 11.19 15.34 -10.09
N GLU A 90 10.90 14.65 -9.00
CA GLU A 90 11.24 13.24 -8.80
C GLU A 90 10.01 12.37 -8.61
N GLY A 91 10.11 11.14 -9.12
CA GLY A 91 9.17 10.07 -8.82
C GLY A 91 9.77 9.08 -7.83
N ILE A 92 9.06 8.82 -6.73
CA ILE A 92 9.54 8.02 -5.62
C ILE A 92 8.73 6.73 -5.51
N GLU A 93 9.43 5.62 -5.36
CA GLU A 93 8.90 4.27 -5.16
C GLU A 93 9.31 3.76 -3.78
N VAL A 94 8.35 3.48 -2.91
CA VAL A 94 8.59 3.06 -1.53
C VAL A 94 8.52 1.52 -1.44
N LYS A 95 9.54 0.91 -0.83
CA LYS A 95 9.69 -0.56 -0.74
C LYS A 95 9.41 -1.11 0.66
#